data_AF-A0A0G4KKC5-F1
#
_entry.id   AF-A0A0G4KKC5-F1
#
_cell.length_a   1.000
_cell.length_b   1.000
_cell.length_c   1.000
_cell.angle_alpha   90.00
_cell.angle_beta   90.00
_cell.angle_gamma   90.00
#
_symmetry.space_group_name_H-M   'P 1'
#
loop_
_entity.id
_entity.type
_entity.pdbx_description
1 polymer ?
#
loop_
_entity_poly.entity_id
_entity_poly.type
_entity_poly.pdbx_seq_one_letter_code
_entity_poly.pdbx_strand_id
1 'polypeptide(L)'
;MDEFMEAATEVFPNMVVQFEDFDTEKAFNYLDRYRNKYRCFNDDIQGTGAVVLGGYIGAVNLSGVPLEEQRLVFMGAGSAGVGVAKQLV
;
A
#
# COMPACT_ATOMS: atom_id res chain seq x y z
N MET A 1 -14.97 8.85 -10.06
CA MET A 1 -14.04 7.70 -9.97
C MET A 1 -14.63 6.45 -10.61
N ASP A 2 -15.84 6.03 -10.28
CA ASP A 2 -16.45 4.83 -10.90
C ASP A 2 -16.47 4.92 -12.43
N GLU A 3 -16.99 6.03 -12.97
CA GLU A 3 -17.00 6.31 -14.41
C GLU A 3 -15.60 6.19 -15.05
N PHE A 4 -14.58 6.75 -14.39
CA PHE A 4 -13.19 6.64 -14.86
C PHE A 4 -12.70 5.20 -14.87
N MET A 5 -12.91 4.45 -13.78
CA MET A 5 -12.45 3.07 -13.68
C MET A 5 -13.13 2.17 -14.73
N GLU A 6 -14.42 2.41 -15.00
CA GLU A 6 -15.18 1.70 -16.03
C GLU A 6 -14.68 2.05 -17.43
N ALA A 7 -14.64 3.32 -17.79
CA ALA A 7 -14.20 3.77 -19.11
C ALA A 7 -12.75 3.39 -19.41
N ALA A 8 -11.84 3.57 -18.44
CA ALA A 8 -10.43 3.23 -18.60
C ALA A 8 -10.22 1.73 -18.82
N THR A 9 -10.99 0.89 -18.14
CA THR A 9 -10.92 -0.58 -18.30
C THR A 9 -11.56 -1.03 -19.62
N GLU A 10 -12.62 -0.36 -20.07
CA GLU A 10 -13.25 -0.64 -21.37
C GLU A 10 -12.28 -0.37 -22.52
N VAL A 11 -11.60 0.78 -22.50
CA VAL A 11 -10.64 1.17 -23.56
C VAL A 11 -9.32 0.41 -23.44
N PHE A 12 -8.82 0.20 -22.22
CA PHE A 12 -7.54 -0.45 -21.95
C PHE A 12 -7.70 -1.63 -20.99
N PRO A 13 -8.24 -2.77 -21.45
CA PRO A 13 -8.61 -3.88 -20.56
C PRO A 13 -7.43 -4.48 -19.80
N ASN A 14 -6.20 -4.28 -20.30
CA ASN A 14 -4.96 -4.81 -19.72
C ASN A 14 -4.13 -3.82 -18.90
N MET A 15 -4.57 -2.58 -18.77
CA MET A 15 -3.85 -1.57 -18.01
C MET A 15 -3.83 -1.88 -16.51
N VAL A 16 -2.75 -1.47 -15.85
CA VAL A 16 -2.67 -1.39 -14.38
C VAL A 16 -2.92 0.06 -13.97
N VAL A 17 -3.83 0.26 -13.02
CA VAL A 17 -4.12 1.59 -12.45
C VAL A 17 -3.38 1.74 -11.12
N GLN A 18 -2.45 2.68 -11.06
CA GLN A 18 -1.81 3.11 -9.81
C GLN A 18 -2.56 4.34 -9.28
N PHE A 19 -3.07 4.26 -8.05
CA PHE A 19 -3.57 5.44 -7.32
C PHE A 19 -2.42 6.09 -6.56
N GLU A 20 -2.35 7.43 -6.63
CA GLU A 20 -1.26 8.23 -6.10
C GLU A 20 -1.81 9.51 -5.46
N ASP A 21 -1.21 9.95 -4.36
CA ASP A 21 -1.41 11.29 -3.76
C ASP A 21 -2.88 11.64 -3.46
N PHE A 22 -3.69 10.62 -3.15
CA PHE A 22 -5.04 10.84 -2.65
C PHE A 22 -5.00 11.18 -1.16
N ASP A 23 -5.92 12.06 -0.73
CA ASP A 23 -6.23 12.23 0.68
C ASP A 23 -6.43 10.86 1.35
N THR A 24 -5.95 10.71 2.58
CA THR A 24 -5.82 9.39 3.25
C THR A 24 -7.13 8.61 3.26
N GLU A 25 -8.26 9.26 3.55
CA GLU A 25 -9.55 8.57 3.60
C GLU A 25 -9.96 8.07 2.20
N LYS A 26 -9.75 8.89 1.18
CA LYS A 26 -10.03 8.52 -0.22
C LYS A 26 -9.11 7.41 -0.70
N ALA A 27 -7.82 7.44 -0.37
CA ALA A 27 -6.86 6.42 -0.75
C ALA A 27 -7.30 5.03 -0.26
N PHE A 28 -7.70 4.92 1.01
CA PHE A 28 -8.22 3.67 1.56
C PHE A 28 -9.54 3.25 0.93
N ASN A 29 -10.50 4.18 0.78
CA ASN A 29 -11.81 3.88 0.23
C ASN A 29 -11.75 3.43 -1.24
N TYR A 30 -10.91 4.06 -2.07
CA TYR A 30 -10.72 3.66 -3.46
C TYR A 30 -10.00 2.32 -3.57
N LEU A 31 -8.94 2.12 -2.78
CA LEU A 31 -8.24 0.84 -2.78
C LEU A 31 -9.18 -0.31 -2.41
N ASP A 32 -9.94 -0.18 -1.32
CA ASP A 32 -10.89 -1.21 -0.88
C ASP A 32 -11.97 -1.50 -1.92
N ARG A 33 -12.54 -0.43 -2.50
CA ARG A 33 -13.61 -0.53 -3.48
C ARG A 33 -13.18 -1.21 -4.79
N TYR A 34 -11.95 -0.94 -5.26
CA TYR A 34 -11.56 -1.29 -6.64
C TYR A 34 -10.60 -2.48 -6.75
N ARG A 35 -9.80 -2.80 -5.73
CA ARG A 35 -8.71 -3.80 -5.80
C ARG A 35 -9.12 -5.22 -6.19
N ASN A 36 -10.38 -5.58 -5.95
CA ASN A 36 -10.91 -6.92 -6.28
C ASN A 36 -11.70 -6.94 -7.60
N LYS A 37 -11.91 -5.77 -8.23
CA LYS A 37 -12.65 -5.63 -9.49
C LYS A 37 -11.73 -5.26 -10.66
N TYR A 38 -10.69 -4.45 -10.40
CA TYR A 38 -9.77 -3.93 -11.40
C TYR A 38 -8.33 -4.28 -11.07
N ARG A 39 -7.46 -4.30 -12.10
CA ARG A 39 -6.01 -4.38 -11.93
C ARG A 39 -5.49 -3.05 -11.42
N CYS A 40 -5.55 -2.84 -10.11
CA CYS A 40 -5.12 -1.59 -9.50
C CYS A 40 -4.45 -1.79 -8.14
N PHE A 41 -3.67 -0.80 -7.75
CA PHE A 41 -3.06 -0.70 -6.43
C PHE A 41 -2.90 0.79 -6.05
N ASN A 42 -2.57 1.07 -4.79
CA ASN A 42 -2.20 2.42 -4.36
C ASN A 42 -0.76 2.41 -3.85
N ASP A 43 0.09 3.31 -4.37
CA ASP A 43 1.54 3.28 -4.08
C ASP A 43 1.86 3.84 -2.68
N ASP A 44 1.15 4.89 -2.25
CA ASP A 44 1.28 5.43 -0.90
C ASP A 44 1.06 4.36 0.19
N ILE A 45 0.09 3.47 -0.02
CA ILE A 45 -0.28 2.40 0.92
C ILE A 45 0.56 1.15 0.69
N GLN A 46 0.57 0.62 -0.54
CA GLN A 46 1.12 -0.70 -0.84
C GLN A 46 2.58 -0.64 -1.28
N GLY A 47 2.96 0.35 -2.09
CA GLY A 47 4.33 0.53 -2.58
C GLY A 47 5.28 0.95 -1.47
N THR A 48 4.91 1.99 -0.72
CA THR A 48 5.67 2.44 0.46
C THR A 48 5.78 1.32 1.50
N GLY A 49 4.69 0.58 1.73
CA GLY A 49 4.73 -0.61 2.59
C GLY A 49 5.75 -1.64 2.12
N ALA A 50 5.78 -1.94 0.82
CA ALA A 50 6.61 -3.01 0.27
C ALA A 50 8.10 -2.68 0.37
N VAL A 51 8.50 -1.44 0.06
CA VAL A 51 9.91 -1.03 0.16
C VAL A 51 10.38 -0.98 1.61
N VAL A 52 9.53 -0.53 2.55
CA VAL A 52 9.87 -0.51 3.98
C VAL A 52 9.97 -1.93 4.53
N LEU A 53 9.06 -2.84 4.16
CA LEU A 53 9.15 -4.25 4.54
C LEU A 53 10.45 -4.88 4.03
N GLY A 54 10.84 -4.61 2.78
CA GLY A 54 12.10 -5.09 2.22
C GLY A 54 13.32 -4.61 3.02
N GLY A 55 13.36 -3.32 3.37
CA GLY A 55 14.40 -2.76 4.22
C GLY A 55 14.40 -3.35 5.64
N TYR A 56 13.21 -3.54 6.21
CA TYR A 56 13.03 -4.12 7.53
C TYR A 56 13.54 -5.56 7.62
N ILE A 57 13.21 -6.43 6.65
CA ILE A 57 13.72 -7.80 6.60
C ILE A 57 15.25 -7.81 6.60
N GLY A 58 15.87 -6.93 5.81
CA GLY A 58 17.33 -6.77 5.80
C GLY A 58 17.88 -6.31 7.16
N ALA A 59 17.25 -5.32 7.78
CA ALA A 59 17.64 -4.81 9.08
C ALA A 59 17.52 -5.85 10.20
N VAL A 60 16.43 -6.63 10.24
CA VAL A 60 16.22 -7.70 11.22
C VAL A 60 17.34 -8.73 11.14
N ASN A 61 17.68 -9.18 9.92
CA ASN A 61 18.77 -10.15 9.71
C ASN A 61 20.14 -9.64 10.19
N LEU A 62 20.37 -8.33 10.16
CA LEU A 62 21.61 -7.71 10.63
C LEU A 62 21.60 -7.35 12.12
N SER A 63 20.41 -7.23 12.72
CA SER A 63 20.24 -6.75 14.10
C SER A 63 20.66 -7.75 15.17
N GLY A 64 20.66 -9.05 14.84
CA GLY A 64 20.84 -10.13 15.82
C GLY A 64 19.67 -10.30 16.80
N VAL A 65 18.57 -9.57 16.61
CA VAL A 65 17.36 -9.65 17.43
C VAL A 65 16.28 -10.44 16.66
N PRO A 66 15.67 -11.48 17.26
CA PRO A 66 14.61 -12.27 16.62
C PRO A 66 13.45 -11.39 16.15
N LEU A 67 12.79 -11.78 15.06
CA LEU A 67 11.70 -11.00 14.45
C LEU A 67 10.54 -10.75 15.44
N GLU A 68 10.23 -11.76 16.25
CA GLU A 68 9.21 -11.76 17.29
C GLU A 68 9.51 -10.83 18.48
N GLU A 69 10.78 -10.42 18.66
CA GLU A 69 11.21 -9.50 19.71
C GLU A 69 11.29 -8.05 19.20
N GLN A 70 11.12 -7.82 17.89
CA GLN A 70 11.15 -6.49 17.30
C GLN A 70 9.95 -5.65 17.77
N ARG A 71 10.22 -4.40 18.17
CA ARG A 71 9.20 -3.46 18.64
C ARG A 71 9.20 -2.24 17.75
N LEU A 72 8.10 -2.03 17.05
CA LEU A 72 7.96 -0.98 16.04
C LEU A 72 7.13 0.20 16.59
N VAL A 73 7.56 1.42 16.27
CA VAL A 73 6.81 2.66 16.54
C VAL A 73 6.65 3.41 15.23
N PHE A 74 5.41 3.76 14.89
CA PHE A 74 5.08 4.51 13.68
C PHE A 74 4.76 5.96 14.03
N MET A 75 5.55 6.90 13.51
CA MET A 75 5.31 8.33 13.66
C MET A 75 4.54 8.85 12.44
N GLY A 76 3.21 8.86 12.56
CA GLY A 76 2.29 9.27 11.48
C GLY A 76 1.23 8.19 11.22
N ALA A 77 -0.04 8.61 11.16
CA ALA A 77 -1.19 7.73 11.02
C ALA A 77 -1.96 7.95 9.70
N GLY A 78 -1.26 8.45 8.67
CA GLY A 78 -1.79 8.61 7.31
C GLY A 78 -1.70 7.32 6.48
N SER A 79 -2.06 7.41 5.20
CA SER A 79 -2.03 6.31 4.22
C SER A 79 -0.71 5.53 4.24
N ALA A 80 0.43 6.22 4.18
CA ALA A 80 1.75 5.61 4.21
C ALA A 80 2.06 4.90 5.54
N GLY A 81 1.91 5.59 6.67
CA GLY A 81 2.23 5.03 7.99
C GLY A 81 1.38 3.79 8.32
N VAL A 82 0.08 3.85 8.03
CA VAL A 82 -0.83 2.71 8.21
C VAL A 82 -0.57 1.61 7.18
N GLY A 83 -0.26 1.97 5.93
CA GLY A 83 0.07 1.00 4.88
C GLY A 83 1.31 0.17 5.22
N VAL A 84 2.36 0.83 5.70
CA VAL A 84 3.58 0.17 6.20
C VAL A 84 3.26 -0.74 7.38
N ALA A 85 2.53 -0.24 8.38
CA ALA A 85 2.16 -1.04 9.54
C ALA A 85 1.40 -2.32 9.11
N LYS A 86 0.43 -2.23 8.21
CA LYS A 86 -0.34 -3.39 7.71
C LYS A 86 0.49 -4.44 6.98
N GLN A 87 1.68 -4.12 6.48
CA GLN A 87 2.56 -5.11 5.84
C GLN A 87 3.56 -5.76 6.81
N LEU A 88 3.80 -5.13 7.96
CA LEU A 88 4.74 -5.58 8.97
C LEU A 88 4.09 -6.43 10.07
N VAL A 89 2.76 -6.37 10.22
CA VAL A 89 1.97 -7.11 11.22
C VAL A 89 1.03 -8.11 10.56
#